data_AF-A0A9P3V053-F1
#
_entry.id   AF-A0A9P3V053-F1
#
_cell.length_a   1.000
_cell.length_b   1.000
_cell.length_c   1.000
_cell.angle_alpha   90.00
_cell.angle_beta   90.00
_cell.angle_gamma   90.00
#
_symmetry.space_group_name_H-M   'P 1'
#
loop_
_entity.id
_entity.type
_entity.pdbx_description
1 polymer ?
#
loop_
_entity_poly.entity_id
_entity_poly.type
_entity_poly.pdbx_seq_one_letter_code
_entity_poly.pdbx_strand_id
1 'polypeptide(L)'
;MVNKAASARLRVLVMAVWRYVTSAPLTYGWLLVLAVTTIVQHVLTHRQLHSVLLHRFTNIHALATDPLQVLFSSLFWIDGKSLEPYLLLFTLFLAPAERWLGQLRWLTVGLSAHILATYISEGLLYIAIELHNASERSVRAHDIGVSYFLVGVMGVLTYHIARPWRWGYLAVLLLIFGFPVLIMDRIELSFTAIGHFASLLIGLAFYPMTKERKRAQLSPDKIRDRYRRLRATASK
;
A
#
# COMPACT_ATOMS: atom_id res chain seq x y z
N MET A 1 41.70 14.21 11.99
CA MET A 1 41.27 12.85 11.55
C MET A 1 39.77 12.57 11.75
N VAL A 2 39.15 13.01 12.87
CA VAL A 2 37.71 12.81 13.18
C VAL A 2 36.75 13.29 12.07
N ASN A 3 37.02 14.45 11.46
CA ASN A 3 36.13 15.04 10.43
C ASN A 3 36.11 14.22 9.11
N LYS A 4 37.24 13.60 8.74
CA LYS A 4 37.32 12.71 7.56
C LYS A 4 36.55 11.40 7.79
N ALA A 5 36.64 10.82 8.99
CA ALA A 5 35.91 9.60 9.35
C ALA A 5 34.39 9.82 9.42
N ALA A 6 33.94 10.96 9.97
CA ALA A 6 32.52 11.34 9.96
C ALA A 6 31.99 11.55 8.53
N SER A 7 32.75 12.25 7.68
CA SER A 7 32.38 12.45 6.27
C SER A 7 32.34 11.16 5.46
N ALA A 8 33.24 10.21 5.72
CA ALA A 8 33.26 8.90 5.08
C ALA A 8 32.04 8.06 5.51
N ARG A 9 31.70 8.05 6.80
CA ARG A 9 30.49 7.36 7.31
C ARG A 9 29.22 7.95 6.71
N LEU A 10 29.12 9.28 6.62
CA LEU A 10 27.98 9.95 5.98
C LEU A 10 27.87 9.59 4.51
N ARG A 11 28.97 9.60 3.75
CA ARG A 11 28.97 9.19 2.33
C ARG A 11 28.51 7.76 2.16
N VAL A 12 28.99 6.83 2.98
CA VAL A 12 28.56 5.41 2.96
C VAL A 12 27.07 5.28 3.26
N LEU A 13 26.56 6.00 4.26
CA LEU A 13 25.13 6.03 4.59
C LEU A 13 24.30 6.56 3.43
N VAL A 14 24.69 7.70 2.85
CA VAL A 14 24.00 8.32 1.71
C VAL A 14 23.99 7.38 0.50
N MET A 15 25.13 6.75 0.17
CA MET A 15 25.18 5.78 -0.92
C MET A 15 24.31 4.55 -0.64
N ALA A 16 24.27 4.08 0.60
CA ALA A 16 23.43 2.95 0.99
C ALA A 16 21.93 3.29 0.86
N VAL A 17 21.52 4.47 1.33
CA VAL A 17 20.15 4.98 1.20
C VAL A 17 19.80 5.18 -0.27
N TRP A 18 20.68 5.84 -1.04
CA TRP A 18 20.49 6.07 -2.47
C TRP A 18 20.31 4.76 -3.23
N ARG A 19 21.20 3.79 -3.01
CA ARG A 19 21.11 2.45 -3.62
C ARG A 19 19.84 1.72 -3.20
N TYR A 20 19.40 1.92 -1.96
CA TYR A 20 18.15 1.35 -1.48
C TYR A 20 16.96 1.97 -2.24
N VAL A 21 16.83 3.29 -2.27
CA VAL A 21 15.75 4.01 -2.95
C VAL A 21 15.71 3.66 -4.45
N THR A 22 16.85 3.77 -5.13
CA THR A 22 16.97 3.49 -6.57
C THR A 22 16.69 2.03 -6.96
N SER A 23 16.69 1.11 -6.01
CA SER A 23 16.36 -0.30 -6.28
C SER A 23 14.87 -0.65 -6.23
N ALA A 24 14.00 0.31 -5.89
CA ALA A 24 12.53 0.19 -5.97
C ALA A 24 11.93 1.49 -6.55
N PRO A 25 12.28 1.86 -7.80
CA PRO A 25 11.97 3.18 -8.34
C PRO A 25 10.48 3.43 -8.51
N LEU A 26 9.63 2.42 -8.75
CA LEU A 26 8.18 2.65 -8.86
C LEU A 26 7.58 2.99 -7.51
N THR A 27 7.98 2.29 -6.45
CA THR A 27 7.52 2.55 -5.08
C THR A 27 7.86 3.96 -4.65
N TYR A 28 9.11 4.39 -4.81
CA TYR A 28 9.54 5.72 -4.36
C TYR A 28 9.14 6.83 -5.31
N GLY A 29 9.04 6.56 -6.62
CA GLY A 29 8.46 7.49 -7.59
C GLY A 29 7.00 7.75 -7.26
N TRP A 30 6.24 6.70 -6.93
CA TRP A 30 4.85 6.85 -6.50
C TRP A 30 4.73 7.62 -5.18
N LEU A 31 5.55 7.29 -4.19
CA LEU A 31 5.57 8.02 -2.92
C LEU A 31 5.92 9.51 -3.11
N LEU A 32 6.83 9.83 -4.04
CA LEU A 32 7.14 11.21 -4.41
C LEU A 32 5.91 11.91 -5.00
N VAL A 33 5.18 11.26 -5.90
CA VAL A 33 3.93 11.83 -6.45
C VAL A 33 2.94 12.11 -5.32
N LEU A 34 2.74 11.17 -4.40
CA LEU A 34 1.87 11.36 -3.23
C LEU A 34 2.34 12.51 -2.33
N ALA A 35 3.65 12.67 -2.15
CA ALA A 35 4.22 13.77 -1.39
C ALA A 35 3.93 15.12 -2.07
N VAL A 36 4.14 15.21 -3.39
CA VAL A 36 3.84 16.42 -4.17
C VAL A 36 2.35 16.75 -4.11
N THR A 37 1.46 15.78 -4.33
CA THR A 37 0.01 16.03 -4.27
C THR A 37 -0.43 16.46 -2.87
N THR A 38 0.13 15.85 -1.81
CA THR A 38 -0.11 16.26 -0.43
C THR A 38 0.37 17.69 -0.16
N ILE A 39 1.56 18.07 -0.62
CA ILE A 39 2.07 19.45 -0.47
C ILE A 39 1.17 20.44 -1.20
N VAL A 40 0.76 20.12 -2.44
CA VAL A 40 -0.16 20.95 -3.23
C VAL A 40 -1.49 21.13 -2.50
N GLN A 41 -2.04 20.10 -1.85
CA GLN A 41 -3.26 20.21 -1.03
C GLN A 41 -3.08 21.15 0.17
N HIS A 42 -1.91 21.17 0.81
CA HIS A 42 -1.65 22.05 1.95
C HIS A 42 -1.37 23.49 1.56
N VAL A 43 -0.73 23.70 0.41
CA VAL A 43 -0.34 25.04 -0.08
C VAL A 43 -1.53 25.76 -0.73
N LEU A 44 -2.44 25.03 -1.36
CA LEU A 44 -3.65 25.61 -1.96
C LEU A 44 -4.72 25.86 -0.90
N THR A 45 -5.14 27.12 -0.75
CA THR A 45 -6.24 27.52 0.15
C THR A 45 -7.56 26.94 -0.35
N HIS A 46 -8.47 26.55 0.56
CA HIS A 46 -9.75 25.85 0.30
C HIS A 46 -10.58 26.35 -0.90
N ARG A 47 -10.45 27.62 -1.32
CA ARG A 47 -11.17 28.21 -2.46
C ARG A 47 -10.69 27.76 -3.85
N GLN A 48 -9.42 27.39 -4.03
CA GLN A 48 -8.91 26.87 -5.33
C GLN A 48 -9.04 25.35 -5.45
N LEU A 49 -9.04 24.64 -4.31
CA LEU A 49 -9.28 23.21 -4.26
C LEU A 49 -10.73 22.88 -4.68
N HIS A 50 -11.68 23.76 -4.34
CA HIS A 50 -13.09 23.65 -4.76
C HIS A 50 -13.28 23.72 -6.28
N SER A 51 -12.53 24.54 -7.04
CA SER A 51 -12.70 24.60 -8.50
C SER A 51 -12.13 23.39 -9.24
N VAL A 52 -11.13 22.71 -8.66
CA VAL A 52 -10.52 21.50 -9.25
C VAL A 52 -11.24 20.23 -8.82
N LEU A 53 -11.78 20.16 -7.59
CA LEU A 53 -12.43 18.95 -7.06
C LEU A 53 -13.95 18.89 -7.24
N LEU A 54 -14.69 20.02 -7.26
CA LEU A 54 -16.17 19.95 -7.24
C LEU A 54 -16.85 19.68 -8.58
N HIS A 55 -16.19 19.85 -9.72
CA HIS A 55 -16.88 19.71 -11.01
C HIS A 55 -16.93 18.30 -11.60
N ARG A 56 -16.37 17.26 -10.93
CA ARG A 56 -16.28 15.92 -11.56
C ARG A 56 -16.52 14.67 -10.72
N PHE A 57 -16.57 14.72 -9.39
CA PHE A 57 -16.39 13.48 -8.61
C PHE A 57 -17.34 13.35 -7.41
N THR A 58 -18.62 13.11 -7.67
CA THR A 58 -19.57 12.56 -6.69
C THR A 58 -19.77 11.05 -6.91
N ASN A 59 -18.89 10.33 -6.22
CA ASN A 59 -18.90 8.99 -5.63
C ASN A 59 -19.73 7.78 -6.11
N ILE A 60 -20.67 7.84 -7.04
CA ILE A 60 -21.33 6.61 -7.56
C ILE A 60 -21.65 6.77 -9.05
N HIS A 61 -22.10 7.97 -9.45
CA HIS A 61 -22.33 8.31 -10.85
C HIS A 61 -21.03 8.41 -11.66
N ALA A 62 -19.94 8.90 -11.07
CA ALA A 62 -18.65 9.02 -11.75
C ALA A 62 -17.97 7.67 -12.04
N LEU A 63 -18.20 6.64 -11.21
CA LEU A 63 -17.70 5.28 -11.47
C LEU A 63 -18.45 4.65 -12.66
N ALA A 64 -19.69 5.06 -12.90
CA ALA A 64 -20.49 4.61 -14.04
C ALA A 64 -20.15 5.36 -15.35
N THR A 65 -19.60 6.59 -15.30
CA THR A 65 -19.31 7.40 -16.50
C THR A 65 -17.83 7.45 -16.90
N ASP A 66 -16.89 7.47 -15.95
CA ASP A 66 -15.45 7.41 -16.23
C ASP A 66 -14.67 6.63 -15.15
N PRO A 67 -14.88 5.30 -15.06
CA PRO A 67 -14.30 4.45 -14.02
C PRO A 67 -12.77 4.48 -14.01
N LEU A 68 -12.14 4.59 -15.19
CA LEU A 68 -10.70 4.60 -15.31
C LEU A 68 -10.10 5.86 -14.70
N GLN A 69 -10.67 7.05 -14.99
CA GLN A 69 -10.18 8.29 -14.41
C GLN A 69 -10.26 8.29 -12.87
N VAL A 70 -11.35 7.77 -12.29
CA VAL A 70 -11.53 7.69 -10.84
C VAL A 70 -10.57 6.67 -10.19
N LEU A 71 -10.39 5.51 -10.82
CA LEU A 71 -9.48 4.47 -10.34
C LEU A 71 -8.01 4.93 -10.39
N PHE A 72 -7.61 5.65 -11.43
CA PHE A 72 -6.25 6.20 -11.49
C PHE A 72 -6.08 7.40 -10.56
N SER A 73 -7.08 8.28 -10.44
CA SER A 73 -7.03 9.41 -9.52
C SER A 73 -6.85 8.95 -8.06
N SER A 74 -7.58 7.92 -7.63
CA SER A 74 -7.47 7.35 -6.27
C SER A 74 -6.11 6.69 -5.95
N LEU A 75 -5.23 6.51 -6.95
CA LEU A 75 -3.85 6.12 -6.69
C LEU A 75 -2.93 7.32 -6.44
N PHE A 76 -3.29 8.54 -6.84
CA PHE A 76 -2.39 9.70 -6.76
C PHE A 76 -2.73 10.72 -5.67
N TRP A 77 -3.86 10.55 -5.00
CA TRP A 77 -4.31 11.42 -3.94
C TRP A 77 -4.43 10.64 -2.63
N ILE A 78 -4.03 11.27 -1.53
CA ILE A 78 -4.30 10.80 -0.18
C ILE A 78 -4.92 11.96 0.61
N ASP A 79 -5.39 11.66 1.81
CA ASP A 79 -6.27 12.51 2.60
C ASP A 79 -5.64 13.80 3.14
N GLY A 80 -4.45 14.16 2.67
CA GLY A 80 -3.75 15.38 3.03
C GLY A 80 -3.36 15.48 4.49
N LYS A 81 -3.54 14.45 5.34
CA LYS A 81 -3.31 14.57 6.79
C LYS A 81 -1.92 14.12 7.23
N SER A 82 -1.37 13.07 6.63
CA SER A 82 -0.09 12.48 7.07
C SER A 82 0.51 11.59 5.99
N LEU A 83 1.73 11.90 5.53
CA LEU A 83 2.49 11.10 4.56
C LEU A 83 3.32 10.01 5.28
N GLU A 84 3.61 10.19 6.56
CA GLU A 84 4.49 9.36 7.37
C GLU A 84 4.07 7.88 7.40
N PRO A 85 2.78 7.53 7.56
CA PRO A 85 2.35 6.14 7.50
C PRO A 85 2.62 5.51 6.14
N TYR A 86 2.39 6.25 5.05
CA TYR A 86 2.65 5.77 3.69
C TYR A 86 4.14 5.58 3.43
N LEU A 87 4.99 6.52 3.88
CA LEU A 87 6.44 6.36 3.80
C LEU A 87 6.90 5.06 4.50
N LEU A 88 6.40 4.80 5.70
CA LEU A 88 6.73 3.59 6.46
C LEU A 88 6.24 2.33 5.73
N LEU A 89 4.97 2.28 5.33
CA LEU A 89 4.35 1.11 4.71
C LEU A 89 4.91 0.83 3.31
N PHE A 90 5.18 1.86 2.52
CA PHE A 90 5.80 1.73 1.20
C PHE A 90 7.22 1.17 1.34
N THR A 91 7.98 1.68 2.30
CA THR A 91 9.35 1.22 2.57
C THR A 91 9.35 -0.22 3.10
N LEU A 92 8.41 -0.58 3.96
CA LEU A 92 8.37 -1.88 4.63
C LEU A 92 7.78 -2.99 3.76
N PHE A 93 6.82 -2.69 2.89
CA PHE A 93 6.08 -3.68 2.12
C PHE A 93 6.27 -3.55 0.61
N LEU A 94 6.00 -2.37 0.03
CA LEU A 94 6.04 -2.19 -1.43
C LEU A 94 7.47 -2.29 -1.97
N ALA A 95 8.44 -1.63 -1.34
CA ALA A 95 9.81 -1.64 -1.83
C ALA A 95 10.43 -3.06 -1.81
N PRO A 96 10.27 -3.87 -0.74
CA PRO A 96 10.67 -5.28 -0.77
C PRO A 96 9.91 -6.09 -1.81
N ALA A 97 8.61 -5.87 -1.97
CA ALA A 97 7.78 -6.57 -2.95
C ALA A 97 8.19 -6.25 -4.39
N GLU A 98 8.41 -4.97 -4.74
CA GLU A 98 8.88 -4.54 -6.07
C GLU A 98 10.23 -5.16 -6.38
N ARG A 99 11.16 -5.16 -5.41
CA ARG A 99 12.47 -5.80 -5.57
C ARG A 99 12.34 -7.30 -5.79
N TRP A 100 11.43 -7.95 -5.08
CA TRP A 100 11.25 -9.39 -5.14
C TRP A 100 10.47 -9.84 -6.37
N LEU A 101 9.31 -9.28 -6.66
CA LEU A 101 8.47 -9.64 -7.81
C LEU A 101 8.97 -9.05 -9.13
N GLY A 102 9.69 -7.93 -9.07
CA GLY A 102 9.94 -7.07 -10.22
C GLY A 102 8.75 -6.14 -10.46
N GLN A 103 9.01 -5.07 -11.21
CA GLN A 103 8.07 -3.97 -11.42
C GLN A 103 6.75 -4.40 -12.06
N LEU A 104 6.81 -5.20 -13.13
CA LEU A 104 5.62 -5.58 -13.89
C LEU A 104 4.64 -6.40 -13.04
N ARG A 105 5.13 -7.44 -12.36
CA ARG A 105 4.29 -8.28 -11.49
C ARG A 105 3.80 -7.53 -10.27
N TRP A 106 4.64 -6.69 -9.67
CA TRP A 106 4.24 -5.83 -8.57
C TRP A 106 3.08 -4.90 -8.97
N LEU A 107 3.18 -4.27 -10.15
CA LEU A 107 2.10 -3.48 -10.74
C LEU A 107 0.86 -4.33 -11.01
N THR A 108 1.01 -5.51 -11.62
CA THR A 108 -0.15 -6.38 -11.90
C THR A 108 -0.88 -6.76 -10.63
N VAL A 109 -0.17 -7.24 -9.59
CA VAL A 109 -0.80 -7.62 -8.32
C VAL A 109 -1.51 -6.43 -7.69
N GLY A 110 -0.81 -5.30 -7.55
CA GLY A 110 -1.36 -4.15 -6.86
C GLY A 110 -2.51 -3.48 -7.62
N LEU A 111 -2.41 -3.33 -8.95
CA LEU A 111 -3.49 -2.78 -9.78
C LEU A 111 -4.68 -3.73 -9.83
N SER A 112 -4.48 -5.04 -9.96
CA SER A 112 -5.59 -6.00 -9.91
C SER A 112 -6.27 -5.99 -8.54
N ALA A 113 -5.51 -5.92 -7.44
CA ALA A 113 -6.07 -5.80 -6.11
C ALA A 113 -6.91 -4.51 -5.98
N HIS A 114 -6.36 -3.36 -6.38
CA HIS A 114 -7.06 -2.08 -6.39
C HIS A 114 -8.38 -2.13 -7.18
N ILE A 115 -8.30 -2.51 -8.46
CA ILE A 115 -9.44 -2.46 -9.37
C ILE A 115 -10.52 -3.45 -8.93
N LEU A 116 -10.17 -4.72 -8.70
CA LEU A 116 -11.15 -5.74 -8.34
C LEU A 116 -11.75 -5.48 -6.96
N ALA A 117 -10.96 -5.07 -5.98
CA ALA A 117 -11.50 -4.73 -4.66
C ALA A 117 -12.43 -3.53 -4.70
N THR A 118 -12.14 -2.52 -5.53
CA THR A 118 -13.04 -1.39 -5.74
C THR A 118 -14.37 -1.85 -6.33
N TYR A 119 -14.35 -2.68 -7.38
CA TYR A 119 -15.59 -3.21 -7.95
C TYR A 119 -16.38 -4.07 -6.95
N ILE A 120 -15.70 -4.86 -6.12
CA ILE A 120 -16.35 -5.66 -5.08
C ILE A 120 -16.97 -4.75 -4.00
N SER A 121 -16.22 -3.79 -3.47
CA SER A 121 -16.72 -2.92 -2.39
C SER A 121 -17.84 -2.01 -2.85
N GLU A 122 -17.67 -1.35 -4.00
CA GLU A 122 -18.66 -0.43 -4.56
C GLU A 122 -19.88 -1.17 -5.13
N GLY A 123 -19.68 -2.35 -5.73
CA GLY A 123 -20.79 -3.18 -6.20
C GLY A 123 -21.68 -3.67 -5.06
N LEU A 124 -21.09 -4.05 -3.93
CA LEU A 124 -21.84 -4.41 -2.72
C LEU A 124 -22.54 -3.20 -2.09
N LEU A 125 -21.92 -2.02 -2.11
CA LEU A 125 -22.55 -0.78 -1.69
C LEU A 125 -23.77 -0.47 -2.55
N TYR A 126 -23.63 -0.56 -3.87
CA TYR A 126 -24.72 -0.34 -4.82
C TYR A 126 -25.90 -1.28 -4.55
N ILE A 127 -25.65 -2.58 -4.40
CA ILE A 127 -26.69 -3.56 -4.09
C ILE A 127 -27.37 -3.26 -2.74
N ALA A 128 -26.59 -2.87 -1.72
CA ALA A 128 -27.12 -2.55 -0.40
C ALA A 128 -28.00 -1.29 -0.40
N ILE A 129 -27.64 -0.26 -1.18
CA ILE A 129 -28.46 0.95 -1.37
C ILE A 129 -29.80 0.56 -2.02
N GLU A 130 -29.76 -0.21 -3.10
CA GLU A 130 -30.96 -0.63 -3.86
C GLU A 130 -31.92 -1.47 -3.00
N LEU A 131 -31.40 -2.37 -2.16
CA LEU A 131 -32.20 -3.27 -1.34
C LEU A 131 -32.73 -2.65 -0.03
N HIS A 132 -32.02 -1.69 0.55
CA HIS A 132 -32.28 -1.24 1.92
C HIS A 132 -32.58 0.26 2.05
N ASN A 133 -32.66 1.01 0.95
CA ASN A 133 -32.82 2.47 0.97
C ASN A 133 -31.78 3.13 1.89
N ALA A 134 -30.58 2.52 1.96
CA ALA A 134 -29.55 2.86 2.92
C ALA A 134 -28.88 4.19 2.54
N SER A 135 -28.58 5.03 3.53
CA SER A 135 -27.94 6.33 3.33
C SER A 135 -26.62 6.18 2.58
N GLU A 136 -26.42 6.97 1.51
CA GLU A 136 -25.14 7.10 0.78
C GLU A 136 -24.02 7.51 1.74
N ARG A 137 -23.32 6.53 2.31
CA ARG A 137 -22.17 6.85 3.15
C ARG A 137 -21.00 7.18 2.23
N SER A 138 -20.64 8.46 2.19
CA SER A 138 -19.57 8.98 1.35
C SER A 138 -18.20 8.43 1.79
N VAL A 139 -17.78 7.28 1.25
CA VAL A 139 -16.39 6.85 1.35
C VAL A 139 -15.58 7.69 0.37
N ARG A 140 -14.67 8.52 0.84
CA ARG A 140 -13.87 9.38 -0.06
C ARG A 140 -13.01 8.49 -0.96
N ALA A 141 -13.44 8.32 -2.22
CA ALA A 141 -12.78 7.47 -3.22
C ALA A 141 -11.28 7.74 -3.37
N HIS A 142 -10.82 8.94 -3.03
CA HIS A 142 -9.43 9.36 -3.15
C HIS A 142 -8.48 8.54 -2.26
N ASP A 143 -8.88 8.09 -1.06
CA ASP A 143 -7.96 7.42 -0.12
C ASP A 143 -7.90 5.90 -0.25
N ILE A 144 -8.83 5.34 -1.01
CA ILE A 144 -9.08 3.90 -1.04
C ILE A 144 -8.09 3.21 -1.99
N GLY A 145 -7.71 3.86 -3.09
CA GLY A 145 -6.92 3.20 -4.13
C GLY A 145 -5.51 2.84 -3.69
N VAL A 146 -4.83 3.77 -2.99
CA VAL A 146 -3.50 3.53 -2.42
C VAL A 146 -3.53 2.37 -1.41
N SER A 147 -4.56 2.30 -0.57
CA SER A 147 -4.65 1.30 0.50
C SER A 147 -4.98 -0.10 -0.05
N TYR A 148 -5.87 -0.23 -1.04
CA TYR A 148 -6.18 -1.52 -1.67
C TYR A 148 -4.98 -2.12 -2.40
N PHE A 149 -4.26 -1.29 -3.16
CA PHE A 149 -2.99 -1.70 -3.78
C PHE A 149 -2.01 -2.21 -2.73
N LEU A 150 -1.80 -1.42 -1.67
CA LEU A 150 -0.89 -1.75 -0.58
C LEU A 150 -1.25 -3.08 0.07
N VAL A 151 -2.52 -3.29 0.41
CA VAL A 151 -2.99 -4.52 1.07
C VAL A 151 -2.88 -5.74 0.15
N GLY A 152 -3.18 -5.60 -1.15
CA GLY A 152 -2.95 -6.67 -2.12
C GLY A 152 -1.48 -7.07 -2.24
N VAL A 153 -0.58 -6.09 -2.24
CA VAL A 153 0.86 -6.36 -2.23
C VAL A 153 1.33 -7.00 -0.91
N MET A 154 0.78 -6.60 0.23
CA MET A 154 1.03 -7.26 1.52
C MET A 154 0.57 -8.72 1.48
N GLY A 155 -0.58 -9.00 0.88
CA GLY A 155 -1.10 -10.36 0.67
C GLY A 155 -0.10 -11.25 -0.07
N VAL A 156 0.35 -10.85 -1.27
CA VAL A 156 1.31 -11.65 -2.06
C VAL A 156 2.68 -11.77 -1.37
N LEU A 157 3.09 -10.77 -0.59
CA LEU A 157 4.37 -10.76 0.13
C LEU A 157 4.45 -11.88 1.18
N THR A 158 3.31 -12.39 1.65
CA THR A 158 3.22 -13.61 2.47
C THR A 158 4.09 -14.75 1.91
N TYR A 159 4.16 -14.85 0.58
CA TYR A 159 4.89 -15.92 -0.11
C TYR A 159 6.40 -15.71 -0.18
N HIS A 160 6.88 -14.49 0.09
CA HIS A 160 8.29 -14.16 0.21
C HIS A 160 8.86 -14.46 1.60
N ILE A 161 8.01 -14.59 2.63
CA ILE A 161 8.41 -14.84 4.01
C ILE A 161 8.70 -16.33 4.21
N ALA A 162 9.81 -16.64 4.88
CA ALA A 162 10.21 -18.01 5.18
C ALA A 162 9.27 -18.67 6.21
N ARG A 163 9.14 -20.00 6.14
CA ARG A 163 8.45 -20.77 7.19
C ARG A 163 9.33 -20.83 8.46
N PRO A 164 8.74 -20.81 9.68
CA PRO A 164 7.29 -20.77 9.97
C PRO A 164 6.68 -19.35 10.00
N TRP A 165 7.51 -18.30 10.01
CA TRP A 165 7.10 -16.89 10.15
C TRP A 165 6.02 -16.41 9.17
N ARG A 166 5.97 -17.03 7.99
CA ARG A 166 4.91 -16.84 6.99
C ARG A 166 3.50 -16.95 7.57
N TRP A 167 3.27 -17.93 8.43
CA TRP A 167 1.93 -18.17 9.01
C TRP A 167 1.58 -17.13 10.06
N GLY A 168 2.55 -16.70 10.87
CA GLY A 168 2.36 -15.59 11.81
C GLY A 168 2.04 -14.28 11.08
N TYR A 169 2.76 -13.99 10.00
CA TYR A 169 2.46 -12.83 9.15
C TYR A 169 1.05 -12.89 8.56
N LEU A 170 0.68 -14.02 7.95
CA LEU A 170 -0.64 -14.21 7.37
C LEU A 170 -1.75 -14.08 8.42
N ALA A 171 -1.56 -14.66 9.61
CA ALA A 171 -2.52 -14.55 10.71
C ALA A 171 -2.72 -13.10 11.15
N VAL A 172 -1.64 -12.31 11.25
CA VAL A 172 -1.72 -10.88 11.57
C VAL A 172 -2.47 -10.11 10.48
N LEU A 173 -2.21 -10.37 9.19
CA LEU A 173 -2.95 -9.72 8.10
C LEU A 173 -4.44 -10.08 8.14
N LEU A 174 -4.77 -11.36 8.32
CA LEU A 174 -6.15 -11.81 8.42
C LEU A 174 -6.85 -11.22 9.65
N LEU A 175 -6.15 -11.06 10.76
CA LEU A 175 -6.70 -10.38 11.93
C LEU A 175 -6.99 -8.91 11.62
N ILE A 176 -6.01 -8.16 11.11
CA ILE A 176 -6.12 -6.71 10.86
C ILE A 176 -7.23 -6.41 9.84
N PHE A 177 -7.29 -7.18 8.74
CA PHE A 177 -8.22 -6.89 7.64
C PHE A 177 -9.51 -7.71 7.68
N GLY A 178 -9.52 -8.87 8.35
CA GLY A 178 -10.71 -9.71 8.51
C GLY A 178 -11.55 -9.32 9.73
N PHE A 179 -10.94 -8.87 10.82
CA PHE A 179 -11.69 -8.50 12.03
C PHE A 179 -12.73 -7.37 11.79
N PRO A 180 -12.41 -6.28 11.06
CA PRO A 180 -13.40 -5.25 10.74
C PRO A 180 -14.60 -5.78 9.93
N VAL A 181 -14.38 -6.76 9.06
CA VAL A 181 -15.46 -7.42 8.30
C VAL A 181 -16.35 -8.25 9.20
N LEU A 182 -15.81 -8.89 10.24
CA LEU A 182 -16.60 -9.72 11.17
C LEU A 182 -17.48 -8.92 12.13
N ILE A 183 -17.11 -7.68 12.43
CA ILE A 183 -17.80 -6.84 13.42
C ILE A 183 -18.62 -5.71 12.79
N MET A 184 -18.58 -5.52 11.46
CA MET A 184 -19.25 -4.39 10.82
C MET A 184 -20.76 -4.39 11.04
N ASP A 185 -21.40 -5.55 11.13
CA ASP A 185 -22.83 -5.68 11.44
C ASP A 185 -23.19 -5.19 12.86
N ARG A 186 -22.19 -5.10 13.76
CA ARG A 186 -22.36 -4.70 15.17
C ARG A 186 -22.04 -3.22 15.41
N ILE A 187 -21.23 -2.61 14.54
CA ILE A 187 -20.77 -1.23 14.67
C ILE A 187 -21.46 -0.41 13.59
N GLU A 188 -20.94 -0.49 12.36
CA GLU A 188 -21.51 0.12 11.16
C GLU A 188 -20.96 -0.60 9.92
N LEU A 189 -21.81 -0.76 8.88
CA LEU A 189 -21.39 -1.32 7.59
C LEU A 189 -20.22 -0.51 7.00
N SER A 190 -19.14 -1.22 6.68
CA SER A 190 -17.91 -0.64 6.13
C SER A 190 -17.52 -1.35 4.85
N PHE A 191 -17.97 -0.82 3.71
CA PHE A 191 -17.59 -1.32 2.38
C PHE A 191 -16.09 -1.21 2.14
N THR A 192 -15.43 -0.23 2.76
CA THR A 192 -13.97 -0.11 2.74
C THR A 192 -13.29 -1.28 3.47
N ALA A 193 -13.85 -1.79 4.58
CA ALA A 193 -13.32 -2.99 5.22
C ALA A 193 -13.41 -4.21 4.31
N ILE A 194 -14.54 -4.35 3.60
CA ILE A 194 -14.74 -5.42 2.60
C ILE A 194 -13.70 -5.30 1.48
N GLY A 195 -13.47 -4.10 0.94
CA GLY A 195 -12.48 -3.90 -0.11
C GLY A 195 -11.03 -4.16 0.35
N HIS A 196 -10.65 -3.79 1.58
CA HIS A 196 -9.33 -4.16 2.11
C HIS A 196 -9.19 -5.69 2.25
N PHE A 197 -10.21 -6.37 2.76
CA PHE A 197 -10.19 -7.82 2.89
C PHE A 197 -10.17 -8.52 1.51
N ALA A 198 -10.96 -8.05 0.55
CA ALA A 198 -10.93 -8.52 -0.83
C ALA A 198 -9.54 -8.32 -1.46
N SER A 199 -8.93 -7.14 -1.28
CA SER A 199 -7.57 -6.84 -1.74
C SER A 199 -6.56 -7.84 -1.21
N LEU A 200 -6.63 -8.17 0.09
CA LEU A 200 -5.77 -9.17 0.73
C LEU A 200 -5.91 -10.54 0.05
N LEU A 201 -7.15 -10.99 -0.16
CA LEU A 201 -7.43 -12.28 -0.81
C LEU A 201 -6.98 -12.31 -2.27
N ILE A 202 -7.19 -11.23 -3.02
CA ILE A 202 -6.71 -11.09 -4.40
C ILE A 202 -5.18 -11.19 -4.42
N GLY A 203 -4.49 -10.48 -3.53
CA GLY A 203 -3.04 -10.58 -3.38
C GLY A 203 -2.54 -12.00 -3.11
N LEU A 204 -3.24 -12.75 -2.25
CA LEU A 204 -2.96 -14.17 -2.00
C LEU A 204 -3.24 -15.04 -3.24
N ALA A 205 -4.28 -14.75 -4.01
CA ALA A 205 -4.59 -15.48 -5.25
C ALA A 205 -3.45 -15.39 -6.30
N PHE A 206 -2.62 -14.34 -6.24
CA PHE A 206 -1.44 -14.19 -7.09
C PHE A 206 -0.23 -15.08 -6.73
N TYR A 207 -0.41 -16.13 -5.91
CA TYR A 207 0.60 -17.15 -5.62
C TYR A 207 1.35 -17.67 -6.86
N PRO A 208 0.71 -17.98 -8.01
CA PRO A 208 1.41 -18.49 -9.18
C PRO A 208 2.56 -17.59 -9.66
N MET A 209 2.35 -16.26 -9.64
CA MET A 209 3.36 -15.26 -10.06
C MET A 209 4.62 -15.24 -9.20
N THR A 210 4.56 -15.85 -8.01
CA THR A 210 5.68 -15.91 -7.05
C THR A 210 6.63 -17.06 -7.31
N LYS A 211 6.19 -18.11 -8.01
CA LYS A 211 6.97 -19.34 -8.23
C LYS A 211 8.14 -19.13 -9.19
N GLU A 212 8.03 -18.18 -10.10
CA GLU A 212 9.00 -17.94 -11.16
C GLU A 212 10.25 -17.16 -10.70
N ARG A 213 10.31 -16.67 -9.46
CA ARG A 213 11.50 -15.96 -8.94
C ARG A 213 11.97 -16.53 -7.60
N LYS A 214 12.95 -17.43 -7.65
CA LYS A 214 13.64 -17.97 -6.46
C LYS A 214 14.67 -16.97 -5.91
N ARG A 215 14.19 -15.85 -5.35
CA ARG A 215 15.05 -14.98 -4.52
C ARG A 215 15.08 -15.51 -3.09
N ALA A 216 16.17 -15.30 -2.36
CA ALA A 216 16.26 -15.69 -0.96
C ALA A 216 15.07 -15.13 -0.16
N GLN A 217 14.35 -16.01 0.53
CA GLN A 217 13.21 -15.63 1.36
C GLN A 217 13.62 -14.74 2.52
N LEU A 218 12.73 -13.85 2.92
CA LEU A 218 12.88 -13.04 4.13
C LEU A 218 12.68 -13.94 5.35
N SER A 219 13.74 -14.13 6.15
CA SER A 219 13.64 -14.78 7.45
C SER A 219 14.16 -13.85 8.55
N PRO A 220 13.37 -13.63 9.62
CA PRO A 220 13.81 -12.87 10.78
C PRO A 220 15.11 -13.41 11.38
N ASP A 221 15.30 -14.73 11.38
CA ASP A 221 16.49 -15.39 11.94
C ASP A 221 17.78 -14.99 11.21
N LYS A 222 17.77 -14.92 9.87
CA LYS A 222 18.95 -14.48 9.10
C LYS A 222 19.28 -13.01 9.33
N ILE A 223 18.25 -12.17 9.54
CA ILE A 223 18.44 -10.75 9.87
C ILE A 223 19.08 -10.63 11.26
N ARG A 224 18.60 -11.39 12.24
CA ARG A 224 19.15 -11.44 13.61
C ARG A 224 20.60 -11.90 13.61
N ASP A 225 20.95 -12.94 12.86
CA ASP A 225 22.31 -13.45 12.78
C ASP A 225 23.26 -12.49 12.06
N ARG A 226 22.78 -11.75 11.06
CA ARG A 226 23.57 -10.69 10.43
C ARG A 226 23.83 -9.55 11.41
N TYR A 227 22.82 -9.14 12.17
CA TYR A 227 22.96 -8.09 13.18
C TYR A 227 23.93 -8.49 14.30
N ARG A 228 23.84 -9.74 14.79
CA ARG A 228 24.79 -10.30 15.78
C ARG A 228 26.23 -10.28 15.28
N ARG A 229 26.47 -10.69 14.02
CA ARG A 229 27.81 -10.66 13.43
C ARG A 229 28.38 -9.25 13.31
N LEU A 230 27.58 -8.29 12.85
CA LEU A 230 28.01 -6.89 12.75
C LEU A 230 28.32 -6.27 14.12
N ARG A 231 27.56 -6.63 15.15
CA ARG A 231 27.83 -6.19 16.52
C ARG A 231 29.12 -6.81 17.07
N ALA A 232 29.41 -8.06 16.73
CA ALA A 232 30.63 -8.75 17.16
C ALA A 232 31.90 -8.20 16.51
N THR A 233 31.85 -7.78 15.23
CA THR A 233 32.98 -7.10 14.56
C THR A 233 33.17 -5.66 14.98
N ALA A 234 32.14 -4.96 15.44
CA ALA A 234 32.25 -3.59 15.96
C ALA A 234 32.78 -3.51 17.41
N SER A 235 32.86 -4.66 18.11
CA SER A 235 33.35 -4.78 19.49
C SER A 235 34.81 -5.27 19.58
N LYS A 236 35.46 -5.53 18.43
CA LYS A 236 36.90 -5.81 18.32
C LYS A 236 37.59 -4.58 17.75
#